data_AF-A0A3B9V299-F1
#
_entry.id   AF-A0A3B9V299-F1
#
_cell.length_a   1.000
_cell.length_b   1.000
_cell.length_c   1.000
_cell.angle_alpha   90.00
_cell.angle_beta   90.00
_cell.angle_gamma   90.00
#
_symmetry.space_group_name_H-M   'P 1'
#
loop_
_entity.id
_entity.type
_entity.pdbx_description
1 polymer ?
#
loop_
_entity_poly.entity_id
_entity_poly.type
_entity_poly.pdbx_seq_one_letter_code
_entity_poly.pdbx_strand_id
1 'polypeptide(L)'
;MVGAIHGPIRKGVTALLLLFATGPTSAELPIVVQDDTGIKLVLSTPAKRIITLSPHLTEYLFHLGVDDQIVGAVEYSNYPAKAKLIPRIGSHQKFNLEAIIALGPDLALAWHSGNPTSELTRIDRLGIPIFRSEPRQLKHIANTLRRLGRLTGVEDHGHRLAKMFLADASTLKKQYNGRSPMRV
;
A
#
# COMPACT_ATOMS: atom_id res chain seq x y z
N MET A 1 -3.99 -91.08 15.97
CA MET A 1 -3.18 -90.20 15.09
C MET A 1 -3.53 -88.76 15.44
N VAL A 2 -2.53 -88.00 15.91
CA VAL A 2 -2.32 -86.52 15.86
C VAL A 2 -3.53 -85.63 16.26
N GLY A 3 -3.52 -84.74 17.24
CA GLY A 3 -2.48 -83.79 17.68
C GLY A 3 -3.06 -82.37 17.59
N ALA A 4 -2.85 -81.56 18.63
CA ALA A 4 -3.41 -80.23 18.91
C ALA A 4 -3.18 -79.15 17.82
N ILE A 5 -3.88 -78.00 17.88
CA ILE A 5 -3.34 -76.68 18.29
C ILE A 5 -4.30 -75.49 18.05
N HIS A 6 -4.19 -74.51 18.93
CA HIS A 6 -4.88 -73.21 19.01
C HIS A 6 -4.38 -72.20 17.96
N GLY A 7 -5.20 -71.18 17.63
CA GLY A 7 -4.70 -69.88 17.16
C GLY A 7 -5.70 -69.03 16.36
N PRO A 8 -5.99 -67.76 16.76
CA PRO A 8 -6.94 -66.87 16.09
C PRO A 8 -6.25 -65.99 15.04
N ILE A 9 -6.93 -65.67 13.94
CA ILE A 9 -6.41 -64.70 12.94
C ILE A 9 -7.38 -63.52 12.79
N ARG A 10 -7.09 -62.52 13.62
CA ARG A 10 -7.10 -61.05 13.41
C ARG A 10 -8.06 -60.45 12.37
N LYS A 11 -8.99 -59.64 12.90
CA LYS A 11 -9.71 -58.56 12.21
C LYS A 11 -8.71 -57.57 11.59
N GLY A 12 -8.69 -57.47 10.27
CA GLY A 12 -7.97 -56.43 9.55
C GLY A 12 -8.72 -55.10 9.68
N VAL A 13 -8.19 -54.19 10.51
CA VAL A 13 -8.58 -52.78 10.51
C VAL A 13 -7.85 -52.13 9.35
N THR A 14 -8.56 -51.85 8.26
CA THR A 14 -8.03 -51.03 7.16
C THR A 14 -7.96 -49.59 7.67
N ALA A 15 -6.77 -49.17 8.10
CA ALA A 15 -6.47 -47.79 8.46
C ALA A 15 -6.46 -46.93 7.19
N LEU A 16 -7.46 -46.06 7.05
CA LEU A 16 -7.50 -45.01 6.03
C LEU A 16 -6.53 -43.90 6.45
N LEU A 17 -5.30 -43.94 5.90
CA LEU A 17 -4.33 -42.85 6.03
C LEU A 17 -4.84 -41.64 5.22
N LEU A 18 -5.44 -40.67 5.91
CA LEU A 18 -5.66 -39.32 5.39
C LEU A 18 -4.29 -38.64 5.27
N LEU A 19 -3.74 -38.67 4.06
CA LEU A 19 -2.53 -37.94 3.70
C LEU A 19 -2.88 -36.44 3.64
N PHE A 20 -2.72 -35.73 4.75
CA PHE A 20 -2.71 -34.26 4.72
C PHE A 20 -1.46 -33.82 3.96
N ALA A 21 -1.63 -33.49 2.67
CA ALA A 21 -0.61 -32.83 1.89
C ALA A 21 -0.41 -31.42 2.45
N THR A 22 0.51 -31.27 3.42
CA THR A 22 1.04 -29.97 3.81
C THR A 22 1.90 -29.47 2.65
N GLY A 23 1.28 -28.78 1.69
CA GLY A 23 2.01 -28.04 0.68
C GLY A 23 2.89 -26.98 1.36
N PRO A 24 4.10 -26.69 0.82
CA PRO A 24 4.90 -25.61 1.35
C PRO A 24 4.14 -24.29 1.18
N THR A 25 3.79 -23.64 2.28
CA THR A 25 3.35 -22.24 2.27
C THR A 25 4.54 -21.41 1.79
N SER A 26 4.52 -20.98 0.52
CA SER A 26 5.46 -19.97 0.04
C SER A 26 5.23 -18.69 0.84
N ALA A 27 6.12 -18.41 1.79
CA ALA A 27 6.19 -17.10 2.42
C ALA A 27 6.63 -16.10 1.35
N GLU A 28 5.74 -15.18 0.97
CA GLU A 28 6.13 -14.05 0.12
C GLU A 28 7.20 -13.22 0.84
N LEU A 29 8.21 -12.76 0.09
CA LEU A 29 9.25 -11.89 0.63
C LEU A 29 8.62 -10.57 1.10
N PRO A 30 9.12 -9.97 2.19
CA PRO A 30 8.59 -8.71 2.67
C PRO A 30 8.74 -7.60 1.62
N ILE A 31 7.73 -6.75 1.52
CA ILE A 31 7.73 -5.57 0.68
C ILE A 31 8.58 -4.50 1.36
N VAL A 32 9.70 -4.14 0.74
CA VAL A 32 10.60 -3.11 1.26
C VAL A 32 10.65 -1.93 0.28
N VAL A 33 10.29 -0.75 0.76
CA VAL A 33 10.31 0.50 0.00
C VAL A 33 11.05 1.57 0.79
N GLN A 34 11.83 2.41 0.13
CA GLN A 34 12.40 3.61 0.73
C GLN A 34 11.54 4.83 0.36
N ASP A 35 11.09 5.57 1.38
CA ASP A 35 10.30 6.78 1.19
C ASP A 35 11.17 8.00 0.78
N ASP A 36 10.56 9.16 0.56
CA ASP A 36 11.30 10.35 0.10
C ASP A 36 12.19 10.98 1.20
N THR A 37 12.04 10.55 2.46
CA THR A 37 12.91 10.94 3.58
C THR A 37 14.08 9.98 3.77
N GLY A 38 14.15 8.92 2.97
CA GLY A 38 15.20 7.91 3.05
C GLY A 38 14.92 6.79 4.06
N ILE A 39 13.76 6.81 4.73
CA ILE A 39 13.36 5.78 5.70
C ILE A 39 12.89 4.54 4.94
N LYS A 40 13.35 3.37 5.37
CA LYS A 40 12.88 2.08 4.85
C LYS A 40 11.57 1.70 5.55
N LEU A 41 10.53 1.54 4.75
CA LEU A 41 9.25 0.99 5.12
C LEU A 41 9.21 -0.49 4.74
N VAL A 42 8.77 -1.34 5.66
CA VAL A 42 8.64 -2.78 5.46
C VAL A 42 7.21 -3.19 5.73
N LEU A 43 6.55 -3.83 4.76
CA LEU A 43 5.25 -4.46 4.93
C LEU A 43 5.38 -5.97 4.68
N SER A 44 4.69 -6.79 5.47
CA SER A 44 4.65 -8.25 5.27
C SER A 44 3.77 -8.66 4.09
N THR A 45 2.74 -7.86 3.80
CA THR A 45 1.80 -8.04 2.68
C THR A 45 1.44 -6.69 2.09
N PRO A 46 0.89 -6.61 0.87
CA PRO A 46 0.39 -5.35 0.32
C PRO A 46 -0.67 -4.72 1.22
N ALA A 47 -0.58 -3.41 1.44
CA ALA A 47 -1.54 -2.66 2.24
C ALA A 47 -2.96 -2.79 1.67
N LYS A 48 -3.96 -2.87 2.55
CA LYS A 48 -5.39 -2.99 2.19
C LYS A 48 -6.27 -1.95 2.87
N ARG A 49 -5.76 -1.26 3.89
CA ARG A 49 -6.49 -0.27 4.68
C ARG A 49 -5.64 0.98 4.85
N ILE A 50 -5.70 1.85 3.86
CA ILE A 50 -4.82 3.00 3.74
C ILE A 50 -5.54 4.26 4.18
N ILE A 51 -4.87 5.09 5.00
CA ILE A 51 -5.28 6.48 5.22
C ILE A 51 -4.39 7.44 4.45
N THR A 52 -4.98 8.49 3.88
CA THR A 52 -4.26 9.54 3.16
C THR A 52 -4.31 10.85 3.91
N LEU A 53 -3.13 11.34 4.29
CA LEU A 53 -2.98 12.53 5.14
C LEU A 53 -2.76 13.82 4.33
N SER A 54 -2.90 13.76 3.00
CA SER A 54 -2.95 14.94 2.15
C SER A 54 -3.73 14.68 0.84
N PRO A 55 -4.28 15.72 0.18
CA PRO A 55 -5.06 15.56 -1.05
C PRO A 55 -4.31 14.82 -2.17
N HIS A 56 -3.08 15.22 -2.49
CA HIS A 56 -2.32 14.62 -3.60
C HIS A 56 -2.04 13.11 -3.40
N LEU A 57 -1.96 12.63 -2.16
CA LEU A 57 -1.77 11.21 -1.85
C LEU A 57 -3.04 10.40 -2.12
N THR A 58 -4.20 11.01 -1.92
CA THR A 58 -5.48 10.43 -2.34
C THR A 58 -5.49 10.28 -3.86
N GLU A 59 -5.09 11.32 -4.59
CA GLU A 59 -5.05 11.29 -6.06
C GLU A 59 -4.10 10.23 -6.61
N TYR A 60 -2.94 10.01 -5.96
CA TYR A 60 -2.05 8.91 -6.36
C TYR A 60 -2.73 7.54 -6.30
N LEU A 61 -3.47 7.26 -5.22
CA LEU A 61 -4.13 5.96 -5.05
C LEU A 61 -5.29 5.77 -6.03
N PHE A 62 -6.05 6.83 -6.31
CA PHE A 62 -7.04 6.82 -7.38
C PHE A 62 -6.39 6.58 -8.75
N HIS A 63 -5.27 7.25 -9.04
CA HIS A 63 -4.57 7.07 -10.31
C HIS A 63 -4.00 5.65 -10.47
N LEU A 64 -3.56 5.03 -9.37
CA LEU A 64 -3.12 3.63 -9.32
C LEU A 64 -4.27 2.62 -9.46
N GLY A 65 -5.53 3.05 -9.32
CA GLY A 65 -6.70 2.18 -9.38
C GLY A 65 -6.89 1.32 -8.12
N VAL A 66 -6.46 1.82 -6.96
CA VAL A 66 -6.55 1.14 -5.66
C VAL A 66 -7.36 1.96 -4.65
N ASP A 67 -8.34 2.71 -5.14
CA ASP A 67 -9.17 3.60 -4.32
C ASP A 67 -10.07 2.86 -3.32
N ASP A 68 -10.36 1.59 -3.56
CA ASP A 68 -11.04 0.67 -2.64
C ASP A 68 -10.25 0.38 -1.37
N GLN A 69 -8.92 0.55 -1.40
CA GLN A 69 -8.04 0.38 -0.25
C GLN A 69 -8.05 1.61 0.67
N ILE A 70 -8.65 2.75 0.26
CA ILE A 70 -8.64 3.99 1.05
C ILE A 70 -9.77 3.96 2.08
N VAL A 71 -9.43 3.80 3.35
CA VAL A 71 -10.41 3.74 4.45
C VAL A 71 -10.67 5.11 5.08
N GLY A 72 -9.79 6.08 4.87
CA GLY A 72 -9.96 7.45 5.36
C GLY A 72 -9.06 8.45 4.66
N ALA A 73 -9.52 9.68 4.51
CA ALA A 73 -8.77 10.75 3.89
C ALA A 73 -8.99 12.08 4.62
N VAL A 74 -7.97 12.94 4.67
CA VAL A 74 -8.12 14.28 5.24
C VAL A 74 -9.03 15.16 4.38
N GLU A 75 -9.52 16.24 4.97
CA GLU A 75 -10.26 17.31 4.28
C GLU A 75 -9.56 17.77 3.00
N TYR A 76 -10.36 18.29 2.06
CA TYR A 76 -9.95 18.71 0.72
C TYR A 76 -9.46 17.60 -0.22
N SER A 77 -9.34 16.35 0.24
CA SER A 77 -9.10 15.20 -0.64
C SER A 77 -10.41 14.81 -1.38
N ASN A 78 -10.74 15.58 -2.41
CA ASN A 78 -12.05 15.59 -3.07
C ASN A 78 -11.99 15.29 -4.59
N TYR A 79 -10.80 14.97 -5.11
CA TYR A 79 -10.57 14.56 -6.50
C TYR A 79 -10.05 13.11 -6.56
N PRO A 80 -10.53 12.30 -7.52
CA PRO A 80 -11.70 12.54 -8.39
C PRO A 80 -12.98 12.66 -7.54
N ALA A 81 -14.13 13.00 -8.15
CA ALA A 81 -15.37 13.24 -7.40
C ALA A 81 -15.77 12.10 -6.45
N LYS A 82 -15.42 10.86 -6.79
CA LYS A 82 -15.61 9.66 -5.95
C LYS A 82 -14.88 9.76 -4.59
N ALA A 83 -13.76 10.49 -4.50
CA ALA A 83 -13.01 10.70 -3.28
C ALA A 83 -13.82 11.39 -2.17
N LYS A 84 -14.89 12.12 -2.52
CA LYS A 84 -15.80 12.75 -1.55
C LYS A 84 -16.57 11.74 -0.69
N LEU A 85 -16.67 10.49 -1.13
CA LEU A 85 -17.36 9.41 -0.42
C LEU A 85 -16.50 8.77 0.69
N ILE A 86 -15.18 9.00 0.67
CA ILE A 86 -14.26 8.40 1.64
C ILE A 86 -14.46 9.10 3.01
N PRO A 87 -14.51 8.36 4.13
CA PRO A 87 -14.61 8.94 5.46
C PRO A 87 -13.54 10.01 5.74
N ARG A 88 -13.93 11.12 6.39
CA ARG A 88 -12.99 12.19 6.76
C ARG A 88 -12.36 11.92 8.11
N ILE A 89 -11.03 12.06 8.16
CA ILE A 89 -10.21 11.81 9.36
C ILE A 89 -9.55 13.09 9.89
N GLY A 90 -10.23 14.22 9.73
CA GLY A 90 -9.73 15.55 10.10
C GLY A 90 -9.08 16.29 8.93
N SER A 91 -8.30 17.32 9.22
CA SER A 91 -7.62 18.15 8.24
C SER A 91 -6.15 17.73 8.08
N HIS A 92 -5.45 18.24 7.07
CA HIS A 92 -4.02 17.99 6.90
C HIS A 92 -3.16 18.57 8.05
N GLN A 93 -3.73 19.48 8.86
CA GLN A 93 -3.09 20.10 10.04
C GLN A 93 -3.47 19.43 11.35
N LYS A 94 -4.62 18.74 11.41
CA LYS A 94 -5.11 18.11 12.64
C LYS A 94 -5.90 16.85 12.34
N PHE A 95 -5.36 15.71 12.76
CA PHE A 95 -5.96 14.40 12.54
C PHE A 95 -6.92 14.04 13.67
N ASN A 96 -8.05 13.43 13.29
CA ASN A 96 -8.97 12.79 14.23
C ASN A 96 -8.46 11.37 14.51
N LEU A 97 -7.72 11.19 15.62
CA LEU A 97 -7.13 9.90 15.97
C LEU A 97 -8.18 8.83 16.30
N GLU A 98 -9.30 9.20 16.93
CA GLU A 98 -10.35 8.24 17.27
C GLU A 98 -10.95 7.64 16.01
N ALA A 99 -11.23 8.48 15.01
CA ALA A 99 -11.69 8.03 13.70
C ALA A 99 -10.64 7.15 13.00
N ILE A 100 -9.36 7.52 13.07
CA ILE A 100 -8.27 6.72 12.49
C ILE A 100 -8.17 5.34 13.15
N ILE A 101 -8.22 5.28 14.49
CA ILE A 101 -8.18 4.01 15.23
C ILE A 101 -9.38 3.14 14.87
N ALA A 102 -10.58 3.71 14.81
CA ALA A 102 -11.80 2.98 14.45
C ALA A 102 -11.74 2.38 13.03
N LEU A 103 -10.98 3.00 12.12
CA LEU A 103 -10.78 2.49 10.77
C LEU A 103 -9.71 1.39 10.68
N GLY A 104 -8.88 1.19 11.70
CA GLY A 104 -7.84 0.15 11.74
C GLY A 104 -6.97 0.10 10.46
N PRO A 105 -6.28 1.19 10.09
CA PRO A 105 -5.44 1.20 8.91
C PRO A 105 -4.15 0.41 9.09
N ASP A 106 -3.64 -0.14 7.99
CA ASP A 106 -2.36 -0.86 7.92
C ASP A 106 -1.24 -0.04 7.26
N LEU A 107 -1.57 1.13 6.70
CA LEU A 107 -0.62 2.07 6.13
C LEU A 107 -1.15 3.51 6.17
N ALA A 108 -0.29 4.46 6.53
CA ALA A 108 -0.55 5.88 6.38
C ALA A 108 0.34 6.49 5.29
N LEU A 109 -0.26 7.27 4.38
CA LEU A 109 0.48 8.09 3.43
C LEU A 109 0.52 9.53 3.93
N ALA A 110 1.73 10.05 4.13
CA ALA A 110 1.96 11.40 4.66
C ALA A 110 2.72 12.29 3.66
N TRP A 111 2.42 13.59 3.68
CA TRP A 111 3.26 14.60 3.06
C TRP A 111 4.27 15.10 4.10
N HIS A 112 5.56 14.85 3.88
CA HIS A 112 6.59 15.11 4.88
C HIS A 112 6.62 16.56 5.36
N SER A 113 6.63 17.53 4.44
CA SER A 113 6.67 18.95 4.80
C SER A 113 5.31 19.61 5.00
N GLY A 114 4.22 19.01 4.48
CA GLY A 114 2.88 19.60 4.57
C GLY A 114 2.00 19.08 5.71
N ASN A 115 2.40 17.99 6.36
CA ASN A 115 1.77 17.52 7.60
C ASN A 115 2.63 17.92 8.81
N PRO A 116 2.02 18.40 9.92
CA PRO A 116 2.76 18.72 11.12
C PRO A 116 3.48 17.49 11.68
N THR A 117 4.78 17.63 11.99
CA THR A 117 5.58 16.54 12.59
C THR A 117 4.93 15.99 13.84
N SER A 118 4.36 16.86 14.70
CA SER A 118 3.65 16.45 15.91
C SER A 118 2.46 15.53 15.64
N GLU A 119 1.73 15.75 14.55
CA GLU A 119 0.61 14.90 14.15
C GLU A 119 1.09 13.58 13.54
N LEU A 120 2.17 13.59 12.73
CA LEU A 120 2.78 12.35 12.22
C LEU A 120 3.34 11.48 13.35
N THR A 121 3.96 12.07 14.38
CA THR A 121 4.41 11.33 15.57
C THR A 121 3.25 10.66 16.30
N ARG A 122 2.05 11.25 16.30
CA ARG A 122 0.87 10.62 16.91
C ARG A 122 0.45 9.38 16.14
N ILE A 123 0.49 9.39 14.80
CA ILE A 123 0.20 8.22 13.96
C ILE A 123 1.25 7.12 14.18
N ASP A 124 2.53 7.49 14.22
CA ASP A 124 3.64 6.56 14.44
C ASP A 124 3.52 5.82 15.79
N ARG A 125 3.10 6.54 16.85
CA ARG A 125 2.84 5.95 18.18
C ARG A 125 1.67 4.95 18.21
N LEU A 126 0.78 4.96 17.23
CA LEU A 126 -0.26 3.94 17.08
C LEU A 126 0.27 2.65 16.44
N GLY A 127 1.56 2.62 16.04
CA GLY A 127 2.16 1.49 15.34
C GLY A 127 1.76 1.40 13.87
N ILE A 128 1.12 2.44 13.31
CA ILE A 128 0.73 2.49 11.91
C ILE A 128 1.96 2.86 11.07
N PRO A 129 2.42 2.01 10.13
CA PRO A 129 3.53 2.33 9.26
C PRO A 129 3.23 3.57 8.40
N ILE A 130 4.22 4.46 8.23
CA ILE A 130 4.05 5.72 7.49
C ILE A 130 4.97 5.74 6.27
N PHE A 131 4.39 5.89 5.08
CA PHE A 131 5.13 6.27 3.87
C PHE A 131 5.10 7.79 3.72
N ARG A 132 6.28 8.43 3.71
CA ARG A 132 6.39 9.89 3.56
C ARG A 132 6.75 10.27 2.11
N SER A 133 5.87 11.03 1.46
CA SER A 133 6.12 11.62 0.15
C SER A 133 6.62 13.06 0.28
N GLU A 134 7.61 13.41 -0.53
CA GLU A 134 8.19 14.76 -0.66
C GLU A 134 8.77 14.95 -2.09
N PRO A 135 7.94 14.88 -3.14
CA PRO A 135 8.42 14.95 -4.51
C PRO A 135 8.89 16.37 -4.86
N ARG A 136 10.21 16.56 -4.94
CA ARG A 136 10.85 17.82 -5.37
C ARG A 136 11.03 18.00 -6.88
N GLN A 137 10.81 16.95 -7.68
CA GLN A 137 11.04 16.95 -9.13
C GLN A 137 9.99 16.07 -9.81
N LEU A 138 9.69 16.31 -11.09
CA LEU A 138 8.73 15.49 -11.86
C LEU A 138 9.10 14.00 -11.80
N LYS A 139 10.39 13.64 -11.87
CA LYS A 139 10.82 12.24 -11.76
C LYS A 139 10.48 11.60 -10.41
N HIS A 140 10.34 12.39 -9.34
CA HIS A 140 9.98 11.88 -8.02
C HIS A 140 8.51 11.49 -7.95
N ILE A 141 7.63 12.16 -8.71
CA ILE A 141 6.21 11.76 -8.86
C ILE A 141 6.13 10.35 -9.46
N ALA A 142 6.88 10.10 -10.53
CA ALA A 142 6.97 8.77 -11.15
C ALA A 142 7.53 7.72 -10.17
N ASN A 143 8.55 8.06 -9.38
CA ASN A 143 9.09 7.15 -8.37
C ASN A 143 8.06 6.86 -7.25
N THR A 144 7.25 7.84 -6.85
CA THR A 144 6.16 7.65 -5.90
C THR A 144 5.12 6.68 -6.44
N LEU A 145 4.70 6.79 -7.71
CA LEU A 145 3.79 5.83 -8.35
C LEU A 145 4.33 4.39 -8.30
N ARG A 146 5.63 4.19 -8.57
CA ARG A 146 6.25 2.86 -8.49
C ARG A 146 6.21 2.29 -7.07
N ARG A 147 6.63 3.10 -6.10
CA ARG A 147 6.70 2.71 -4.69
C ARG A 147 5.33 2.40 -4.11
N LEU A 148 4.34 3.25 -4.38
CA LEU A 148 2.97 3.02 -3.97
C LEU A 148 2.37 1.82 -4.69
N GLY A 149 2.64 1.63 -5.99
CA GLY A 149 2.22 0.42 -6.70
C GLY A 149 2.73 -0.86 -6.04
N ARG A 150 4.00 -0.86 -5.60
CA ARG A 150 4.57 -1.99 -4.85
C ARG A 150 3.91 -2.16 -3.46
N LEU A 151 3.72 -1.08 -2.71
CA LEU A 151 3.09 -1.12 -1.37
C LEU A 151 1.62 -1.59 -1.41
N THR A 152 0.93 -1.37 -2.53
CA THR A 152 -0.51 -1.65 -2.69
C THR A 152 -0.80 -2.92 -3.53
N GLY A 153 0.24 -3.60 -4.00
CA GLY A 153 0.12 -4.87 -4.73
C GLY A 153 -0.22 -4.72 -6.22
N VAL A 154 -0.04 -3.54 -6.79
CA VAL A 154 -0.24 -3.25 -8.23
C VAL A 154 1.05 -2.75 -8.88
N GLU A 155 2.18 -3.39 -8.57
CA GLU A 155 3.54 -2.96 -8.95
C GLU A 155 3.69 -2.73 -10.46
N ASP A 156 3.24 -3.67 -11.28
CA ASP A 156 3.31 -3.54 -12.74
C ASP A 156 2.50 -2.34 -13.24
N HIS A 157 1.35 -2.06 -12.64
CA HIS A 157 0.54 -0.90 -13.00
C HIS A 157 1.26 0.40 -12.60
N GLY A 158 1.81 0.47 -11.39
CA GLY A 158 2.61 1.61 -10.93
C GLY A 158 3.82 1.87 -11.83
N HIS A 159 4.50 0.82 -12.30
CA HIS A 159 5.59 0.93 -13.27
C HIS A 159 5.13 1.51 -14.62
N ARG A 160 3.99 1.04 -15.14
CA ARG A 160 3.42 1.56 -16.39
C ARG A 160 3.05 3.03 -16.28
N LEU A 161 2.31 3.43 -15.24
CA LEU A 161 1.90 4.81 -15.02
C LEU A 161 3.11 5.74 -14.86
N ALA A 162 4.12 5.32 -14.10
CA ALA A 162 5.37 6.06 -13.95
C ALA A 162 6.10 6.27 -15.30
N LYS A 163 6.09 5.27 -16.17
CA LYS A 163 6.70 5.37 -17.51
C LYS A 163 5.92 6.34 -18.40
N MET A 164 4.59 6.27 -18.40
CA MET A 164 3.71 7.17 -19.15
C MET A 164 3.91 8.62 -18.70
N PHE A 165 3.86 8.88 -17.39
CA PHE A 165 4.06 10.21 -16.82
C PHE A 165 5.39 10.85 -17.26
N LEU A 166 6.48 10.08 -17.23
CA LEU A 166 7.79 10.57 -17.66
C LEU A 166 7.87 10.84 -19.18
N ALA A 167 7.19 10.02 -19.98
CA ALA A 167 7.10 10.23 -21.43
C ALA A 167 6.33 11.50 -21.77
N ASP A 168 5.20 11.74 -21.08
CA ASP A 168 4.39 12.94 -21.25
C ASP A 168 5.16 14.19 -20.82
N ALA A 169 5.80 14.15 -19.65
CA ALA A 169 6.64 15.24 -19.17
C ALA A 169 7.81 15.55 -20.13
N SER A 170 8.43 14.52 -20.72
CA SER A 170 9.49 14.69 -21.72
C SER A 170 8.95 15.34 -23.00
N THR A 171 7.78 14.91 -23.46
CA THR A 171 7.11 15.45 -24.64
C THR A 171 6.80 16.92 -24.47
N LEU A 172 6.18 17.29 -23.34
CA LEU A 172 5.91 18.68 -23.00
C LEU A 172 7.21 19.49 -22.91
N LYS A 173 8.23 18.99 -22.23
CA LYS A 173 9.52 19.70 -22.15
C LYS A 173 10.11 19.99 -23.53
N LYS A 174 10.08 19.02 -24.47
CA LYS A 174 10.55 19.23 -25.85
C LYS A 174 9.72 20.26 -26.61
N GLN A 175 8.40 20.21 -26.47
CA GLN A 175 7.47 21.12 -27.16
C GLN A 175 7.67 22.59 -26.76
N TYR A 176 8.06 22.85 -25.51
CA TYR A 176 8.17 24.22 -24.98
C TYR A 176 9.61 24.73 -24.83
N ASN A 177 10.65 23.90 -25.01
CA ASN A 177 12.06 24.27 -24.81
C ASN A 177 12.54 25.45 -25.68
N GLY A 178 11.89 25.72 -26.81
CA GLY A 178 12.27 26.78 -27.75
C GLY A 178 11.35 28.00 -27.74
N ARG A 179 10.35 28.07 -26.85
CA ARG A 179 9.44 29.22 -26.77
C ARG A 179 10.01 30.27 -25.83
N SER A 180 9.82 31.55 -26.17
CA SER A 180 10.14 32.67 -25.28
C SER A 180 9.43 32.48 -23.93
N PRO A 181 10.13 32.59 -22.79
CA PRO A 181 9.50 32.50 -21.48
C PRO A 181 8.40 33.55 -21.33
N MET A 182 7.20 33.11 -20.96
CA MET A 182 6.11 34.01 -20.56
C MET A 182 6.41 34.48 -19.12
N ARG A 183 6.34 35.79 -18.86
CA ARG A 183 6.35 36.28 -17.47
C ARG A 183 5.02 35.90 -16.82
N VAL A 184 5.11 35.22 -15.68
CA VAL A 184 3.99 34.77 -14.84
C VAL A 184 4.13 35.35 -13.45
#